data_AF-A0AAE1QBF8-F1
#
_entry.id   AF-A0AAE1QBF8-F1
#
_cell.length_a   1.000
_cell.length_b   1.000
_cell.length_c   1.000
_cell.angle_alpha   90.00
_cell.angle_beta   90.00
_cell.angle_gamma   90.00
#
_symmetry.space_group_name_H-M   'P 1'
#
loop_
_entity.id
_entity.type
_entity.pdbx_description
1 polymer ?
#
loop_
_entity_poly.entity_id
_entity_poly.type
_entity_poly.pdbx_seq_one_letter_code
_entity_poly.pdbx_strand_id
1 'polypeptide(L)'
;MEQEQEQSDQLEEALQEQQRELQLGMQGQLDTFVGEIKEEQQQFKEEVYGELQHLNNKLKPQISEPYGNGGGPIKRIPQKFDGKVSWEAYRLQLELLADQNGWDDRQRAVQLKSVQNLYSAGGVTRL
;
A
#
# COMPACT_ATOMS: atom_id res chain seq x y z
N MET A 1 -19.93 -15.59 -61.24
CA MET A 1 -19.53 -14.18 -60.98
C MET A 1 -20.37 -13.56 -59.86
N GLU A 2 -21.67 -13.27 -60.04
CA GLU A 2 -22.47 -12.64 -58.95
C GLU A 2 -22.52 -13.48 -57.67
N GLN A 3 -22.75 -14.79 -57.80
CA GLN A 3 -22.81 -15.72 -56.66
C GLN A 3 -21.46 -15.90 -55.93
N GLU A 4 -20.35 -15.83 -56.64
CA GLU A 4 -19.01 -15.95 -56.03
C GLU A 4 -18.64 -14.66 -55.29
N GLN A 5 -19.06 -13.51 -55.80
CA GLN A 5 -18.88 -12.22 -55.13
C GLN A 5 -19.70 -12.20 -53.83
N GLU A 6 -20.95 -12.62 -53.87
CA GLU A 6 -21.84 -12.68 -52.71
C GLU A 6 -21.32 -13.64 -51.63
N GLN A 7 -20.73 -14.78 -52.02
CA GLN A 7 -20.07 -15.69 -51.08
C GLN A 7 -18.81 -15.10 -50.46
N SER A 8 -18.02 -14.34 -51.23
CA SER A 8 -16.83 -13.66 -50.73
C SER A 8 -17.20 -12.59 -49.69
N ASP A 9 -18.23 -11.80 -49.97
CA ASP A 9 -18.69 -10.73 -49.09
C ASP A 9 -19.25 -11.30 -47.77
N GLN A 10 -20.03 -12.40 -47.84
CA GLN A 10 -20.53 -13.09 -46.65
C GLN A 10 -19.41 -13.69 -45.79
N LEU A 11 -18.37 -14.23 -46.43
CA LEU A 11 -17.22 -14.78 -45.71
C LEU A 11 -16.43 -13.68 -44.99
N GLU A 12 -16.25 -12.53 -45.64
CA GLU A 12 -15.58 -11.37 -45.05
C GLU A 12 -16.37 -10.82 -43.86
N GLU A 13 -17.69 -10.71 -43.99
CA GLU A 13 -18.57 -10.27 -42.90
C GLU A 13 -18.52 -11.22 -41.70
N ALA A 14 -18.57 -12.53 -41.93
CA ALA A 14 -18.47 -13.52 -40.87
C ALA A 14 -17.11 -13.47 -40.14
N LEU A 15 -16.01 -13.25 -40.89
CA LEU A 15 -14.68 -13.11 -40.30
C LEU A 15 -14.57 -11.85 -39.44
N GLN A 16 -15.10 -10.72 -39.94
CA GLN A 16 -15.14 -9.47 -39.18
C GLN A 16 -15.98 -9.60 -37.91
N GLU A 17 -17.11 -10.30 -37.98
CA GLU A 17 -17.95 -10.55 -36.81
C GLU A 17 -17.22 -11.42 -35.77
N GLN A 18 -16.59 -12.51 -36.20
CA GLN A 18 -15.80 -13.34 -35.29
C GLN A 18 -14.66 -12.56 -34.63
N GLN A 19 -14.03 -11.65 -35.37
CA GLN A 19 -12.99 -10.79 -34.82
C GLN A 19 -13.54 -9.78 -33.80
N ARG A 20 -14.73 -9.22 -34.05
CA ARG A 20 -15.43 -8.35 -33.09
C ARG A 20 -15.81 -9.09 -31.82
N GLU A 21 -16.39 -10.28 -31.93
CA GLU A 21 -16.77 -11.10 -30.77
C GLU A 21 -15.56 -11.44 -29.91
N LEU A 22 -14.44 -11.83 -30.53
CA LEU A 22 -13.20 -12.13 -29.81
C LEU A 22 -12.68 -10.88 -29.08
N GLN A 23 -12.70 -9.71 -29.73
CA GLN A 23 -12.28 -8.45 -29.12
C GLN A 23 -13.15 -8.07 -27.92
N LEU A 24 -14.47 -8.17 -28.08
CA LEU A 24 -15.43 -7.90 -27.00
C LEU A 24 -15.24 -8.87 -25.83
N GLY A 25 -15.04 -10.15 -26.12
CA GLY A 25 -14.78 -11.17 -25.10
C GLY A 25 -13.51 -10.88 -24.31
N MET A 26 -12.40 -10.61 -25.00
CA MET A 26 -11.14 -10.26 -24.33
C MET A 26 -11.26 -8.98 -23.50
N GLN A 27 -11.96 -7.98 -24.02
CA GLN A 27 -12.14 -6.72 -23.31
C GLN A 27 -13.01 -6.89 -22.05
N GLY A 28 -14.10 -7.67 -22.13
CA GLY A 28 -14.93 -8.01 -20.97
C GLY A 28 -14.18 -8.82 -19.90
N GLN A 29 -13.29 -9.71 -20.30
CA GLN A 29 -12.41 -10.43 -19.36
C GLN A 29 -11.42 -9.50 -18.68
N LEU A 30 -10.80 -8.57 -19.43
CA LEU A 30 -9.90 -7.56 -18.85
C LEU A 30 -10.63 -6.64 -17.88
N ASP A 31 -11.84 -6.18 -18.24
CA ASP A 31 -12.63 -5.30 -17.37
C ASP A 31 -13.02 -6.01 -16.07
N THR A 32 -13.41 -7.29 -16.16
CA THR A 32 -13.68 -8.13 -14.98
C THR A 32 -12.45 -8.24 -14.09
N PHE A 33 -11.29 -8.62 -14.65
CA PHE A 33 -10.05 -8.78 -13.89
C PHE A 33 -9.57 -7.48 -13.25
N VAL A 34 -9.68 -6.36 -13.97
CA VAL A 34 -9.37 -5.03 -13.43
C VAL A 34 -10.34 -4.66 -12.30
N GLY A 35 -11.61 -5.05 -12.42
CA GLY A 35 -12.62 -4.90 -11.37
C GLY A 35 -12.22 -5.64 -10.10
N GLU A 36 -11.92 -6.93 -10.22
CA GLU A 36 -11.49 -7.81 -9.10
C GLU A 36 -10.26 -7.23 -8.39
N ILE A 37 -9.21 -6.85 -9.14
CA ILE A 37 -8.00 -6.23 -8.56
C ILE A 37 -8.33 -4.97 -7.79
N LYS A 38 -9.21 -4.11 -8.32
CA LYS A 38 -9.59 -2.86 -7.64
C LYS A 38 -10.34 -3.16 -6.34
N GLU A 39 -11.19 -4.18 -6.34
CA GLU A 39 -11.96 -4.60 -5.17
C GLU A 39 -11.03 -5.17 -4.09
N GLU A 40 -10.11 -6.07 -4.44
CA GLU A 40 -9.10 -6.60 -3.52
C GLU A 40 -8.21 -5.49 -2.95
N GLN A 41 -7.76 -4.54 -3.78
CA GLN A 41 -6.98 -3.39 -3.32
C GLN A 41 -7.77 -2.51 -2.34
N GLN A 42 -9.07 -2.35 -2.57
CA GLN A 42 -9.93 -1.56 -1.69
C GLN A 42 -10.14 -2.28 -0.36
N GLN A 43 -10.41 -3.58 -0.38
CA GLN A 43 -10.54 -4.40 0.84
C GLN A 43 -9.25 -4.37 1.67
N PHE A 44 -8.09 -4.56 1.02
CA PHE A 44 -6.80 -4.49 1.71
C PHE A 44 -6.57 -3.11 2.34
N LYS A 45 -6.91 -2.02 1.63
CA LYS A 45 -6.84 -0.66 2.21
C LYS A 45 -7.72 -0.53 3.44
N GLU A 46 -8.97 -0.98 3.37
CA GLU A 46 -9.93 -0.88 4.48
C GLU A 46 -9.48 -1.70 5.69
N GLU A 47 -8.94 -2.90 5.47
CA GLU A 47 -8.37 -3.75 6.52
C GLU A 47 -7.20 -3.04 7.20
N VAL A 48 -6.22 -2.56 6.43
CA VAL A 48 -5.04 -1.86 6.97
C VAL A 48 -5.44 -0.58 7.71
N TYR A 49 -6.34 0.24 7.16
CA TYR A 49 -6.81 1.44 7.84
C TYR A 49 -7.58 1.10 9.12
N GLY A 50 -8.45 0.09 9.08
CA GLY A 50 -9.19 -0.40 10.24
C GLY A 50 -8.25 -0.84 11.36
N GLU A 51 -7.28 -1.70 11.04
CA GLU A 51 -6.27 -2.16 11.99
C GLU A 51 -5.45 -1.01 12.57
N LEU A 52 -5.01 -0.06 11.74
CA LEU A 52 -4.29 1.13 12.20
C LEU A 52 -5.13 1.96 13.17
N GLN A 53 -6.43 2.15 12.91
CA GLN A 53 -7.33 2.86 13.82
C GLN A 53 -7.53 2.10 15.13
N HIS A 54 -7.71 0.78 15.07
CA HIS A 54 -7.81 -0.07 16.26
C HIS A 54 -6.53 -0.03 17.10
N LEU A 55 -5.37 -0.12 16.46
CA LEU A 55 -4.06 -0.04 17.13
C LEU A 55 -3.83 1.35 17.73
N ASN A 56 -4.14 2.41 16.99
CA ASN A 56 -4.05 3.79 17.45
C ASN A 56 -4.92 4.02 18.68
N ASN A 57 -6.18 3.55 18.66
CA ASN A 57 -7.10 3.65 19.80
C ASN A 57 -6.67 2.79 21.00
N LYS A 58 -5.96 1.67 20.77
CA LYS A 58 -5.40 0.81 21.83
C LYS A 58 -4.12 1.38 22.43
N LEU A 59 -3.32 2.09 21.64
CA LEU A 59 -2.07 2.73 22.08
C LEU A 59 -2.33 4.10 22.74
N LYS A 60 -3.33 4.86 22.29
CA LYS A 60 -3.70 6.18 22.86
C LYS A 60 -3.74 6.22 24.40
N PRO A 61 -4.37 5.23 25.09
CA PRO A 61 -4.44 5.18 26.55
C PRO A 61 -3.11 4.78 27.19
N GLN A 62 -2.31 3.91 26.55
CA GLN A 62 -1.02 3.45 27.09
C GLN A 62 0.07 4.53 27.04
N ILE A 63 -0.08 5.53 26.17
CA ILE A 63 0.83 6.68 26.10
C ILE A 63 0.31 7.83 27.01
N SER A 64 -0.87 7.71 27.60
CA SER A 64 -1.44 8.67 28.56
C SER A 64 -1.36 8.15 30.00
N GLU A 65 -0.15 7.99 30.53
CA GLU A 65 0.08 8.10 31.97
C GLU A 65 1.21 9.11 32.25
N PRO A 66 0.93 10.20 32.98
CA PRO A 66 1.91 11.19 33.36
C PRO A 66 2.49 10.85 34.73
N TYR A 67 3.62 10.14 34.77
CA TYR A 67 4.44 10.12 36.00
C TYR A 67 5.90 10.40 35.63
N GLY A 68 6.20 11.70 35.60
CA GLY A 68 7.54 12.27 35.51
C GLY A 68 7.55 13.59 36.26
N ASN A 69 7.73 13.50 37.57
CA ASN A 69 7.87 14.62 38.48
C ASN A 69 9.09 15.47 38.07
N GLY A 70 8.89 16.62 37.42
CA GLY A 70 9.95 17.61 37.16
C GLY A 70 9.97 18.27 35.78
N GLY A 71 9.12 19.28 35.58
CA GLY A 71 9.51 20.55 34.91
C GLY A 71 9.97 20.56 33.44
N GLY A 72 9.33 19.83 32.52
CA GLY A 72 9.49 20.06 31.07
C GLY A 72 8.55 19.18 30.22
N PRO A 73 8.18 19.59 28.99
CA PRO A 73 7.36 18.77 28.11
C PRO A 73 8.11 17.47 27.77
N ILE A 74 7.55 16.34 28.20
CA ILE A 74 8.12 15.00 28.01
C ILE A 74 8.15 14.69 26.51
N LYS A 75 9.34 14.74 25.90
CA LYS A 75 9.55 14.31 24.50
C LYS A 75 9.49 12.77 24.44
N ARG A 76 8.50 12.23 23.74
CA ARG A 76 8.26 10.78 23.60
C ARG A 76 9.26 10.17 22.60
N ILE A 77 9.87 9.03 22.92
CA ILE A 77 10.82 8.35 22.03
C ILE A 77 10.08 7.23 21.26
N PRO A 78 10.18 7.15 19.92
CA PRO A 78 9.60 6.08 19.13
C PRO A 78 10.19 4.73 19.51
N GLN A 79 9.35 3.70 19.43
CA GLN A 79 9.80 2.32 19.52
C GLN A 79 10.79 2.03 18.37
N LYS A 80 11.79 1.18 18.61
CA LYS A 80 12.64 0.68 17.53
C LYS A 80 11.82 -0.24 16.63
N PHE A 81 12.02 -0.16 15.32
CA PHE A 81 11.41 -1.10 14.39
C PHE A 81 11.91 -2.52 14.68
N ASP A 82 11.00 -3.42 15.01
CA ASP A 82 11.30 -4.80 15.39
C ASP A 82 10.84 -5.82 14.32
N GLY A 83 10.37 -5.34 13.17
CA GLY A 83 9.92 -6.16 12.06
C GLY A 83 8.58 -6.88 12.28
N LYS A 84 7.89 -6.63 13.41
CA LYS A 84 6.60 -7.26 13.71
C LYS A 84 5.41 -6.55 13.07
N VAL A 85 5.60 -5.30 12.66
CA VAL A 85 4.61 -4.49 11.94
C VAL A 85 5.15 -4.13 10.56
N SER A 86 4.27 -3.78 9.62
CA SER A 86 4.70 -3.28 8.31
C SER A 86 5.50 -1.98 8.47
N TRP A 87 6.45 -1.75 7.55
CA TRP A 87 7.27 -0.55 7.55
C TRP A 87 6.43 0.73 7.44
N GLU A 88 5.33 0.70 6.69
CA GLU A 88 4.43 1.83 6.53
C GLU A 88 3.68 2.17 7.83
N ALA A 89 3.19 1.15 8.56
CA ALA A 89 2.57 1.34 9.86
C ALA A 89 3.55 1.95 10.88
N TYR A 90 4.80 1.47 10.87
CA TYR A 90 5.87 2.01 11.69
C TYR A 90 6.18 3.48 11.36
N ARG A 91 6.25 3.83 10.07
CA ARG A 91 6.52 5.20 9.63
C ARG A 91 5.43 6.16 10.09
N LEU A 92 4.16 5.78 9.97
CA LEU A 92 3.03 6.58 10.42
C LEU A 92 3.04 6.83 11.95
N GLN A 93 3.43 5.82 12.74
CA GLN A 93 3.60 5.99 14.19
C GLN A 93 4.70 7.01 14.52
N LEU A 94 5.79 6.99 13.76
CA LEU A 94 6.90 7.92 13.92
C LEU A 94 6.51 9.35 13.51
N GLU A 95 5.75 9.52 12.42
CA GLU A 95 5.19 10.82 12.01
C GLU A 95 4.23 11.39 13.07
N LEU A 96 3.35 10.57 13.64
CA LEU A 96 2.46 11.00 14.72
C LEU A 96 3.22 11.44 15.98
N LEU A 97 4.28 10.71 16.34
CA LEU A 97 5.16 11.08 17.45
C LEU A 97 5.95 12.36 17.15
N ALA A 98 6.35 12.57 15.90
CA ALA A 98 7.02 13.78 15.46
C ALA A 98 6.14 15.01 15.65
N ASP A 99 4.87 14.91 15.27
CA ASP A 99 3.91 16.01 15.43
C ASP A 99 3.62 16.28 16.92
N GLN A 100 3.44 15.23 17.73
CA GLN A 100 3.21 15.38 19.18
C GLN A 100 4.41 15.99 19.92
N ASN A 101 5.63 15.72 19.45
CA ASN A 101 6.85 16.24 20.05
C ASN A 101 7.33 17.57 19.43
N GLY A 102 6.63 18.09 18.42
CA GLY A 102 7.04 19.28 17.66
C GLY A 102 8.39 19.11 16.96
N TRP A 103 8.66 17.93 16.42
CA TRP A 103 9.92 17.64 15.73
C TRP A 103 10.00 18.29 14.36
N ASP A 104 11.15 18.90 14.09
CA ASP A 104 11.52 19.39 12.77
C ASP A 104 11.99 18.27 11.83
N ASP A 105 12.12 18.56 10.54
CA ASP A 105 12.50 17.58 9.51
C ASP A 105 13.86 16.93 9.76
N ARG A 106 14.79 17.64 10.42
CA ARG A 106 16.10 17.06 10.76
C ARG A 106 15.97 16.03 11.87
N GLN A 107 15.15 16.32 12.88
CA GLN A 107 14.85 15.40 13.98
C GLN A 107 14.07 14.17 13.51
N ARG A 108 13.11 14.35 12.59
CA ARG A 108 12.40 13.26 11.90
C ARG A 108 13.37 12.34 11.17
N ALA A 109 14.27 12.91 10.37
CA ALA A 109 15.25 12.16 9.58
C ALA A 109 16.26 11.38 10.43
N VAL A 110 16.70 11.92 11.57
CA VAL A 110 17.63 11.22 12.48
C VAL A 110 16.98 9.97 13.05
N GLN A 111 15.72 10.05 13.48
CA GLN A 111 15.00 8.90 14.06
C GLN A 111 14.71 7.82 13.01
N LEU A 112 14.41 8.21 11.76
CA LEU A 112 14.32 7.29 10.63
C LEU A 112 15.66 6.60 10.33
N LYS A 113 16.77 7.35 10.34
CA LYS A 113 18.10 6.84 9.96
C LYS A 113 18.69 5.86 10.97
N SER A 114 18.33 5.98 12.26
CA SER A 114 18.68 4.99 13.29
C SER A 114 18.13 3.58 13.03
N VAL A 115 17.14 3.43 12.12
CA VAL A 115 16.60 2.13 11.70
C VAL A 115 17.31 1.56 10.46
N GLN A 116 17.91 2.41 9.63
CA GLN A 116 18.51 2.01 8.35
C GLN A 116 19.87 1.29 8.51
N ASN A 117 20.59 1.50 9.62
CA ASN A 117 21.86 0.82 9.90
C ASN A 117 21.73 -0.69 10.17
N LEU A 118 20.53 -1.23 10.40
CA LEU A 118 20.32 -2.67 10.55
C LEU A 118 20.09 -3.41 9.22
N TYR A 119 19.72 -2.70 8.15
CA TYR A 119 19.52 -3.32 6.84
C TYR A 119 20.81 -3.39 6.00
N SER A 120 21.82 -2.54 6.26
CA SER A 120 23.11 -2.60 5.54
C SER A 120 24.11 -3.62 6.10
N ALA A 121 23.86 -4.24 7.24
CA ALA A 121 24.76 -5.25 7.82
C ALA A 121 24.41 -6.71 7.44
N GLY A 122 23.29 -6.92 6.73
CA GLY A 122 22.74 -8.26 6.45
C GLY A 122 22.84 -8.72 4.99
N GLY A 123 23.61 -8.07 4.12
CA GLY A 123 23.63 -8.36 2.69
C GLY A 123 25.03 -8.41 2.08
N VAL A 124 25.43 -9.61 1.66
CA VAL A 124 26.58 -9.95 0.79
C VAL A 124 27.93 -10.15 1.50
N THR A 125 28.08 -11.28 2.18
CA THR A 125 29.36 -12.00 2.13
C THR A 125 29.43 -12.65 0.74
N ARG A 126 30.24 -12.07 -0.14
CA ARG A 126 30.74 -12.75 -1.34
C ARG A 126 31.49 -14.01 -0.90
N LEU A 127 31.16 -15.16 -1.48
CA LEU A 127 32.03 -16.00 -2.31
C LEU A 127 31.17 -17.05 -3.00
#